data_AF-E6PLA6-F1
#
_entry.id   AF-E6PLA6-F1
#
_cell.length_a   1.000
_cell.length_b   1.000
_cell.length_c   1.000
_cell.angle_alpha   90.00
_cell.angle_beta   90.00
_cell.angle_gamma   90.00
#
_symmetry.space_group_name_H-M   'P 1'
#
loop_
_entity.id
_entity.type
_entity.pdbx_description
1 polymer ?
#
loop_
_entity_poly.entity_id
_entity_poly.type
_entity_poly.pdbx_seq_one_letter_code
_entity_poly.pdbx_strand_id
1 'polypeptide(L)' 'MLRLAAALRPALPDHHPVAGPDASGVWRINGLFRHGYLIAPALVRQVEQGIAELLGRPGPQEVLRHAA' A
#
# COMPACT_ATOMS: atom_id res chain seq x y z
N MET A 1 27.65 -1.17 22.59
CA MET A 1 27.22 -2.47 22.05
C MET A 1 26.63 -2.22 20.65
N LEU A 2 27.16 -2.85 19.60
CA LEU A 2 26.64 -2.68 18.23
C LEU A 2 25.53 -3.70 17.97
N ARG A 3 24.39 -3.27 17.42
CA ARG A 3 23.31 -4.16 16.98
C ARG A 3 23.13 -4.02 15.48
N LEU A 4 23.32 -5.12 14.76
CA LEU A 4 23.04 -5.22 13.33
C LEU A 4 21.66 -5.85 13.14
N ALA A 5 20.86 -5.28 12.24
CA ALA A 5 19.57 -5.82 11.84
C ALA A 5 19.53 -5.99 10.32
N ALA A 6 19.14 -7.16 9.86
CA ALA A 6 18.85 -7.43 8.45
C ALA A 6 17.36 -7.73 8.33
N ALA A 7 16.64 -6.86 7.63
CA ALA A 7 15.22 -7.06 7.32
C ALA A 7 15.07 -7.58 5.89
N LEU A 8 14.22 -8.58 5.71
CA LEU A 8 13.75 -8.97 4.39
C LEU A 8 12.91 -7.85 3.79
N ARG A 9 13.07 -7.62 2.49
CA ARG A 9 12.29 -6.61 1.77
C ARG A 9 11.22 -7.31 0.94
N PRO A 10 9.95 -6.94 1.06
CA PRO A 10 8.89 -7.51 0.24
C PRO A 10 9.05 -7.02 -1.20
N ALA A 11 9.50 -7.89 -2.10
CA ALA A 11 9.60 -7.64 -3.54
C ALA A 11 8.91 -8.77 -4.32
N LEU A 12 8.19 -8.40 -5.38
CA LEU A 12 7.73 -9.36 -6.39
C LEU A 12 8.78 -9.54 -7.49
N PRO A 13 8.71 -10.62 -8.30
CA PRO A 13 9.67 -10.87 -9.39
C PRO A 13 9.76 -9.74 -10.42
N ASP A 14 8.69 -8.97 -10.61
CA ASP A 14 8.62 -7.82 -11.52
C ASP A 14 9.05 -6.49 -10.87
N HIS A 15 9.38 -6.49 -9.58
CA HIS A 15 9.72 -5.31 -8.77
C HIS A 15 8.63 -4.25 -8.65
N HIS A 16 7.40 -4.55 -9.06
CA HIS A 16 6.27 -3.66 -8.93
C HIS A 16 5.47 -3.99 -7.66
N PRO A 17 4.92 -2.98 -6.96
CA PRO A 17 3.99 -3.24 -5.87
C PRO A 17 2.66 -3.77 -6.41
N VAL A 18 2.02 -4.62 -5.63
CA VAL A 18 0.61 -4.99 -5.83
C VAL A 18 -0.26 -4.22 -4.85
N ALA A 19 -1.36 -3.65 -5.33
CA ALA A 19 -2.33 -2.88 -4.56
C ALA A 19 -3.72 -3.01 -5.20
N GLY A 20 -4.46 -4.07 -4.84
CA GLY A 20 -5.77 -4.36 -5.44
C GLY A 20 -6.32 -5.75 -5.11
N PRO A 21 -7.53 -6.08 -5.60
CA PRO A 21 -8.12 -7.40 -5.43
C PRO A 21 -7.39 -8.43 -6.30
N ASP A 22 -7.22 -9.63 -5.76
CA ASP A 22 -6.85 -10.79 -6.57
C ASP A 22 -8.09 -11.54 -7.10
N ALA A 23 -7.83 -12.61 -7.85
CA ALA A 23 -8.88 -13.44 -8.43
C ALA A 23 -9.78 -14.15 -7.38
N SER A 24 -9.35 -14.23 -6.11
CA SER A 24 -10.15 -14.77 -5.00
C SER A 24 -10.97 -13.70 -4.27
N GLY A 25 -10.88 -12.43 -4.69
CA GLY A 25 -11.54 -11.30 -4.05
C GLY A 25 -10.79 -10.77 -2.82
N VAL A 26 -9.58 -11.25 -2.55
CA VAL A 26 -8.76 -10.75 -1.44
C VAL A 26 -7.97 -9.54 -1.91
N TRP A 27 -8.14 -8.42 -1.20
CA TRP A 27 -7.36 -7.21 -1.43
C TRP A 27 -5.95 -7.36 -0.86
N ARG A 28 -4.94 -7.12 -1.68
CA ARG A 28 -3.52 -7.28 -1.32
C ARG A 28 -2.78 -5.96 -1.50
N ILE A 29 -1.96 -5.62 -0.50
CA ILE A 29 -0.95 -4.56 -0.58
C ILE A 29 0.40 -5.21 -0.25
N ASN A 30 1.30 -5.33 -1.23
CA ASN A 30 2.60 -5.98 -1.04
C ASN A 30 3.62 -5.50 -2.10
N GLY A 31 4.89 -5.86 -1.96
CA GLY A 31 5.90 -5.57 -2.98
C GLY A 31 6.54 -4.18 -2.91
N LEU A 32 6.37 -3.43 -1.82
CA LEU A 32 6.78 -2.03 -1.75
C LEU A 32 8.31 -1.84 -1.66
N PHE A 33 9.07 -2.93 -1.51
CA PHE A 33 10.51 -2.95 -1.34
C PHE A 33 11.01 -1.89 -0.34
N ARG A 34 12.17 -1.28 -0.60
CA ARG A 34 12.76 -0.22 0.24
C ARG A 34 12.01 1.11 0.21
N HIS A 35 11.01 1.26 -0.66
CA HIS A 35 10.30 2.52 -0.87
C HIS A 35 8.96 2.58 -0.14
N GLY A 36 8.64 1.59 0.70
CA GLY A 36 7.35 1.49 1.38
C GLY A 36 6.91 2.75 2.10
N TYR A 37 7.81 3.42 2.83
CA TYR A 37 7.48 4.67 3.52
C TYR A 37 7.07 5.81 2.57
N LEU A 38 7.63 5.84 1.36
CA LEU A 38 7.35 6.90 0.39
C LEU A 38 6.04 6.66 -0.36
N ILE A 39 5.75 5.40 -0.70
CA ILE A 39 4.63 5.06 -1.59
C ILE A 39 3.39 4.54 -0.86
N ALA A 40 3.52 4.09 0.40
CA ALA A 40 2.41 3.49 1.15
C ALA A 40 1.17 4.39 1.22
N PRO A 41 1.26 5.71 1.50
CA PRO A 41 0.08 6.56 1.55
C PRO A 41 -0.69 6.61 0.22
N ALA A 42 0.02 6.60 -0.91
CA ALA A 42 -0.62 6.59 -2.23
C ALA A 42 -1.28 5.23 -2.55
N LEU A 43 -0.60 4.12 -2.24
CA LEU A 43 -1.14 2.78 -2.48
C LEU A 43 -2.34 2.44 -1.58
N VAL A 44 -2.33 2.89 -0.33
CA VAL A 44 -3.48 2.74 0.58
C VAL A 44 -4.68 3.49 0.00
N ARG A 45 -4.51 4.74 -0.44
CA ARG A 45 -5.60 5.50 -1.06
C ARG A 45 -6.18 4.80 -2.29
N GLN A 46 -5.34 4.25 -3.16
CA GLN A 46 -5.79 3.49 -4.32
C GLN A 46 -6.68 2.31 -3.92
N VAL A 47 -6.28 1.56 -2.89
CA VAL A 47 -7.05 0.42 -2.38
C VAL A 47 -8.35 0.88 -1.73
N GLU A 48 -8.31 1.93 -0.91
CA GLU A 48 -9.52 2.48 -0.29
C GLU A 48 -10.52 2.98 -1.33
N GLN A 49 -10.07 3.62 -2.41
CA GLN A 49 -10.91 4.04 -3.54
C GLN A 49 -11.59 2.85 -4.20
N GLY A 50 -10.83 1.81 -4.57
CA GLY A 50 -11.40 0.63 -5.20
C GLY A 50 -12.37 -0.15 -4.29
N ILE A 51 -12.13 -0.18 -2.98
CA ILE A 51 -13.06 -0.77 -2.01
C ILE A 51 -14.33 0.08 -1.92
N ALA A 52 -14.22 1.41 -1.89
CA ALA A 52 -15.38 2.29 -1.84
C ALA A 52 -16.26 2.13 -3.09
N GLU A 53 -15.65 2.05 -4.28
CA GLU A 53 -16.34 1.76 -5.55
C GLU A 53 -17.10 0.43 -5.50
N LEU A 54 -16.43 -0.63 -5.02
CA LEU A 54 -17.05 -1.95 -4.86
C LEU A 54 -18.27 -1.92 -3.92
N LEU A 55 -18.23 -1.09 -2.88
CA LEU A 55 -19.30 -0.94 -1.89
C LEU A 55 -20.37 0.08 -2.31
N GLY A 56 -20.24 0.76 -3.46
CA GLY A 56 -21.13 1.85 -3.87
C GLY A 56 -21.08 3.05 -2.91
N ARG A 57 -19.94 3.28 -2.25
CA ARG A 57 -19.72 4.36 -1.28
C ARG A 57 -18.89 5.48 -1.91
N PRO A 58 -19.02 6.73 -1.45
CA PRO A 58 -18.11 7.79 -1.87
C PRO A 58 -16.67 7.42 -1.49
N GLY A 59 -15.74 7.74 -2.39
CA GLY A 59 -14.31 7.52 -2.18
C GLY A 59 -13.75 8.30 -0.98
N PRO A 60 -12.54 7.95 -0.50
CA PRO A 60 -11.89 8.63 0.60
C PRO A 60 -11.69 10.12 0.30
N GLN A 61 -11.96 10.98 1.28
CA GLN A 61 -11.70 12.42 1.15
C GLN A 61 -10.22 12.70 1.41
N GLU A 62 -9.60 13.51 0.56
CA GLU A 62 -8.20 13.88 0.70
C GLU A 62 -8.02 14.85 1.89
N VAL A 63 -7.50 14.35 3.00
CA VAL A 63 -7.09 15.19 4.13
C VAL A 63 -5.57 15.21 4.20
N LEU A 64 -4.94 16.14 3.46
CA LEU A 64 -3.53 16.47 3.62
C LEU A 64 -3.33 17.20 4.96
N ARG A 65 -3.15 16.43 6.04
CA ARG A 65 -2.69 16.99 7.31
C ARG A 65 -1.20 17.27 7.17
N HIS A 66 -0.84 18.55 7.06
CA HIS A 66 0.54 18.97 7.28
C HIS A 66 0.85 18.69 8.76
N ALA A 67 1.81 17.80 9.03
CA ALA A 67 2.35 17.66 10.37
C ALA A 67 3.05 18.98 10.72
N ALA A 68 2.53 19.66 11.73
CA ALA A 68 3.17 20.82 12.35
C ALA A 68 4.40 20.39 13.16
#